data_AF-A0A6M0J9M6-F1
#
_entry.id   AF-A0A6M0J9M6-F1
#
_cell.length_a   1.000
_cell.length_b   1.000
_cell.length_c   1.000
_cell.angle_alpha   90.00
_cell.angle_beta   90.00
_cell.angle_gamma   90.00
#
_symmetry.space_group_name_H-M   'P 1'
#
loop_
_entity.id
_entity.type
_entity.pdbx_description
1 polymer ?
#
loop_
_entity_poly.entity_id
_entity_poly.type
_entity_poly.pdbx_seq_one_letter_code
_entity_poly.pdbx_strand_id
1 'polypeptide(L)'
;MNKPPSRRKKVIPVASGELKPATDSAPENTSGQDNPASATITVTAVEVTELTEEEQSLRLQLERQVERAFLSAGQALMELRDRRLYRSTHRTFEEYCRERFNYSRDAAYLKISATVVYENLQKFLPTIGRQIPMPTNERQLRFLAKAELEPAVQADVWRQAVEQAGNKIPSGRIVKDVVDRIRERTKVPNPYHVGEICILLPKDNPDLRGKAGYWGVVSHVGEYICTFQAWDGDCTVKIEHLKLLELLDEDCQFMQQLCVRLRQLHQVASRDSSVDWLLQGLGKQAKPYLSSLQAKLLATVEREYKIEWRQQK
;
A
#
# COMPACT_ATOMS: atom_id res chain seq x y z
N MET A 1 2.47 48.45 1.09
CA MET A 1 2.65 48.92 2.48
C MET A 1 2.51 47.73 3.44
N ASN A 2 2.74 47.91 4.74
CA ASN A 2 3.29 46.83 5.59
C ASN A 2 2.29 45.90 6.30
N LYS A 3 2.78 44.67 6.56
CA LYS A 3 2.57 43.77 7.73
C LYS A 3 2.48 44.52 9.09
N PRO A 4 2.13 43.91 10.26
CA PRO A 4 1.89 42.48 10.60
C PRO A 4 0.59 42.27 11.49
N PRO A 5 0.37 41.15 12.23
CA PRO A 5 -0.87 40.88 12.98
C PRO A 5 -0.81 41.16 14.51
N SER A 6 -1.95 41.05 15.20
CA SER A 6 -2.10 41.35 16.64
C SER A 6 -2.21 40.10 17.54
N ARG A 7 -1.61 40.18 18.74
CA ARG A 7 -1.66 39.18 19.82
C ARG A 7 -2.99 39.24 20.58
N ARG A 8 -3.54 38.11 21.04
CA ARG A 8 -4.49 38.10 22.18
C ARG A 8 -3.73 38.01 23.51
N LYS A 9 -4.26 38.67 24.55
CA LYS A 9 -3.64 38.81 25.87
C LYS A 9 -4.16 37.79 26.89
N LYS A 10 -3.31 37.51 27.88
CA LYS A 10 -3.58 36.79 29.14
C LYS A 10 -4.53 37.60 30.04
N VAL A 11 -5.50 36.95 30.69
CA VAL A 11 -6.35 37.50 31.77
C VAL A 11 -6.53 36.45 32.86
N ILE A 12 -6.59 36.87 34.12
CA ILE A 12 -6.84 36.06 35.33
C ILE A 12 -7.85 36.83 36.21
N PRO A 13 -8.82 36.18 36.87
CA PRO A 13 -9.52 36.72 38.05
C PRO A 13 -9.24 35.94 39.35
N VAL A 14 -9.40 36.63 40.49
CA VAL A 14 -9.15 36.23 41.91
C VAL A 14 -10.09 37.11 42.78
N ALA A 15 -10.66 36.77 43.95
CA ALA A 15 -10.53 35.68 44.94
C ALA A 15 -11.94 35.11 45.32
N SER A 16 -12.24 34.37 46.41
CA SER A 16 -11.47 33.80 47.55
C SER A 16 -12.25 32.61 48.18
N GLY A 17 -11.69 31.97 49.23
CA GLY A 17 -12.43 31.09 50.16
C GLY A 17 -11.50 30.38 51.16
N GLU A 18 -11.61 30.69 52.46
CA GLU A 18 -10.66 30.24 53.51
C GLU A 18 -11.21 29.10 54.38
N LEU A 19 -10.30 28.28 54.94
CA LEU A 19 -10.34 27.77 56.33
C LEU A 19 -9.00 27.14 56.77
N LYS A 20 -8.71 27.23 58.07
CA LYS A 20 -7.50 26.81 58.85
C LYS A 20 -7.93 26.65 60.34
N PRO A 21 -7.08 26.28 61.34
CA PRO A 21 -5.66 25.86 61.36
C PRO A 21 -5.56 24.31 61.36
N ALA A 22 -4.53 23.56 61.84
CA ALA A 22 -3.26 23.76 62.57
C ALA A 22 -2.20 22.72 62.07
N THR A 23 -1.02 22.41 62.64
CA THR A 23 -0.35 22.71 63.93
C THR A 23 1.20 22.70 63.75
N ASP A 24 1.96 22.75 64.84
CA ASP A 24 3.43 22.56 64.98
C ASP A 24 4.02 21.26 64.36
N SER A 25 5.33 21.16 64.09
CA SER A 25 6.48 21.83 64.75
C SER A 25 7.58 22.35 63.81
N ALA A 26 8.46 23.21 64.35
CA ALA A 26 9.63 23.80 63.66
C ALA A 26 10.98 23.07 63.94
N PRO A 27 12.00 23.27 63.08
CA PRO A 27 13.40 22.95 63.37
C PRO A 27 14.21 24.20 63.80
N GLU A 28 15.10 24.06 64.79
CA GLU A 28 16.09 25.08 65.14
C GLU A 28 17.41 24.90 64.38
N ASN A 29 18.17 25.99 64.20
CA ASN A 29 19.48 26.00 63.56
C ASN A 29 20.61 26.03 64.60
N THR A 30 21.76 25.43 64.30
CA THR A 30 23.07 25.84 64.83
C THR A 30 24.16 25.50 63.80
N SER A 31 25.19 26.33 63.70
CA SER A 31 26.21 26.33 62.65
C SER A 31 27.57 25.76 63.09
N GLY A 32 28.41 25.32 62.15
CA GLY A 32 29.73 24.74 62.46
C GLY A 32 30.67 24.47 61.26
N GLN A 33 31.28 25.54 60.76
CA GLN A 33 32.57 25.70 60.03
C GLN A 33 33.16 24.65 59.05
N ASP A 34 33.87 25.22 58.07
CA ASP A 34 34.55 24.63 56.91
C ASP A 34 35.63 23.56 57.17
N ASN A 35 35.76 22.59 56.25
CA ASN A 35 37.06 22.21 55.66
C ASN A 35 36.90 21.43 54.32
N PRO A 36 37.34 21.94 53.16
CA PRO A 36 37.15 21.27 51.86
C PRO A 36 38.39 20.48 51.40
N ALA A 37 38.67 19.33 52.02
CA ALA A 37 39.72 18.41 51.56
C ALA A 37 39.32 16.93 51.73
N SER A 38 39.72 16.08 50.76
CA SER A 38 39.52 14.61 50.78
C SER A 38 38.07 14.12 50.92
N ALA A 39 37.18 14.61 50.05
CA ALA A 39 35.96 13.87 49.70
C ALA A 39 36.33 12.62 48.86
N THR A 40 36.75 11.54 49.53
CA THR A 40 37.02 10.24 48.89
C THR A 40 35.74 9.74 48.22
N ILE A 41 35.72 9.71 46.89
CA ILE A 41 34.63 9.11 46.12
C ILE A 41 34.76 7.60 46.23
N THR A 42 34.24 7.03 47.32
CA THR A 42 34.06 5.59 47.47
C THR A 42 33.06 5.12 46.42
N VAL A 43 33.56 4.63 45.29
CA VAL A 43 32.72 3.97 44.28
C VAL A 43 32.26 2.64 44.87
N THR A 44 31.12 2.66 45.56
CA THR A 44 30.44 1.46 46.03
C THR A 44 30.12 0.61 44.82
N ALA A 45 30.87 -0.48 44.63
CA ALA A 45 30.56 -1.47 43.61
C ALA A 45 29.18 -2.05 43.92
N VAL A 46 28.22 -1.84 43.03
CA VAL A 46 26.91 -2.48 43.14
C VAL A 46 27.11 -3.96 42.86
N GLU A 47 27.05 -4.78 43.90
CA GLU A 47 27.07 -6.22 43.76
C GLU A 47 25.88 -6.66 42.91
N VAL A 48 26.16 -7.31 41.78
CA VAL A 48 25.13 -7.81 40.86
C VAL A 48 24.59 -9.11 41.45
N THR A 49 23.62 -8.99 42.34
CA THR A 49 22.89 -10.12 42.92
C THR A 49 22.25 -10.95 41.81
N GLU A 50 22.51 -12.26 41.80
CA GLU A 50 21.90 -13.16 40.82
C GLU A 50 20.38 -13.26 41.03
N LEU A 51 19.62 -13.20 39.94
CA LEU A 51 18.15 -13.26 39.96
C LEU A 51 17.67 -14.65 40.41
N THR A 52 16.71 -14.71 41.33
CA THR A 52 16.04 -15.96 41.71
C THR A 52 15.26 -16.56 40.53
N GLU A 53 14.96 -17.87 40.58
CA GLU A 53 14.20 -18.54 39.52
C GLU A 53 12.82 -17.89 39.29
N GLU A 54 12.17 -17.41 40.35
CA GLU A 54 10.91 -16.67 40.26
C GLU A 54 11.08 -15.36 39.49
N GLU A 55 12.09 -14.54 39.83
CA GLU A 55 12.39 -13.28 39.12
C GLU A 55 12.81 -13.51 37.66
N GLN A 56 13.58 -14.57 37.37
CA GLN A 56 13.92 -14.97 36.01
C GLN A 56 12.66 -15.33 35.19
N SER A 57 11.72 -16.07 35.80
CA SER A 57 10.46 -16.44 35.16
C SER A 57 9.55 -15.22 34.89
N LEU A 58 9.45 -14.31 35.88
CA LEU A 58 8.69 -13.07 35.79
C LEU A 58 9.28 -12.13 34.73
N ARG A 59 10.61 -12.01 34.70
CA ARG A 59 11.34 -11.25 33.67
C ARG A 59 11.01 -11.77 32.27
N LEU A 60 11.09 -13.08 32.04
CA LEU A 60 10.77 -13.69 30.74
C LEU A 60 9.31 -13.47 30.33
N GLN A 61 8.37 -13.47 31.29
CA GLN A 61 6.96 -13.12 31.03
C GLN A 61 6.81 -11.66 30.60
N LEU A 62 7.46 -10.73 31.32
CA LEU A 62 7.39 -9.29 31.02
C LEU A 62 8.07 -8.94 29.69
N GLU A 63 9.23 -9.53 29.38
CA GLU A 63 9.91 -9.38 28.09
C GLU A 63 8.98 -9.80 26.93
N ARG A 64 8.35 -10.99 27.02
CA ARG A 64 7.38 -11.47 26.03
C ARG A 64 6.13 -10.58 25.90
N GLN A 65 5.69 -9.94 27.00
CA GLN A 65 4.58 -8.99 26.97
C GLN A 65 4.97 -7.71 26.23
N VAL A 66 6.19 -7.20 26.44
CA VAL A 66 6.71 -6.02 25.72
C VAL A 66 6.88 -6.30 24.23
N GLU A 67 7.46 -7.46 23.87
CA GLU A 67 7.61 -7.88 22.46
C GLU A 67 6.26 -7.99 21.72
N ARG A 68 5.19 -8.42 22.43
CA ARG A 68 3.85 -8.59 21.84
C ARG A 68 2.96 -7.35 21.92
N ALA A 69 3.36 -6.30 22.65
CA ALA A 69 2.55 -5.11 22.86
C ALA A 69 2.13 -4.41 21.56
N PHE A 70 2.95 -4.50 20.48
CA PHE A 70 2.58 -3.93 19.18
C PHE A 70 1.42 -4.67 18.50
N LEU A 71 1.27 -5.97 18.75
CA LEU A 71 0.18 -6.80 18.23
C LEU A 71 -1.13 -6.44 18.93
N SER A 72 -1.14 -6.41 20.26
CA SER A 72 -2.32 -6.01 21.04
C SER A 72 -2.78 -4.59 20.69
N ALA A 73 -1.83 -3.67 20.45
CA ALA A 73 -2.15 -2.33 19.96
C ALA A 73 -2.74 -2.33 18.54
N GLY A 74 -2.24 -3.17 17.63
CA GLY A 74 -2.77 -3.30 16.27
C GLY A 74 -4.14 -3.98 16.21
N GLN A 75 -4.37 -5.02 17.02
CA GLN A 75 -5.68 -5.67 17.21
C GLN A 75 -6.71 -4.68 17.77
N ALA A 76 -6.36 -3.91 18.80
CA ALA A 76 -7.24 -2.87 19.34
C ALA A 76 -7.56 -1.77 18.32
N LEU A 77 -6.57 -1.30 17.54
CA LEU A 77 -6.79 -0.34 16.46
C LEU A 77 -7.69 -0.91 15.34
N MET A 78 -7.54 -2.20 15.03
CA MET A 78 -8.40 -2.90 14.06
C MET A 78 -9.84 -2.98 14.54
N GLU A 79 -10.08 -3.37 15.80
CA GLU A 79 -11.43 -3.41 16.38
C GLU A 79 -12.07 -2.02 16.46
N LEU A 80 -11.33 -1.00 16.92
CA LEU A 80 -11.78 0.40 16.96
C LEU A 80 -12.21 0.91 15.57
N ARG A 81 -11.48 0.53 14.52
CA ARG A 81 -11.79 0.84 13.12
C ARG A 81 -13.04 0.11 12.64
N ASP A 82 -13.06 -1.21 12.78
CA ASP A 82 -14.04 -2.08 12.13
C ASP A 82 -15.41 -2.04 12.81
N ARG A 83 -15.45 -1.91 14.15
CA ARG A 83 -16.68 -1.62 14.92
C ARG A 83 -17.04 -0.12 14.92
N ARG A 84 -16.22 0.72 14.26
CA ARG A 84 -16.37 2.20 14.16
C ARG A 84 -16.59 2.89 15.51
N LEU A 85 -15.88 2.47 16.56
CA LEU A 85 -16.12 2.93 17.94
C LEU A 85 -15.76 4.41 18.15
N TYR A 86 -15.00 5.02 17.24
CA TYR A 86 -14.67 6.44 17.21
C TYR A 86 -15.85 7.36 16.81
N ARG A 87 -16.94 6.81 16.24
CA ARG A 87 -18.05 7.55 15.60
C ARG A 87 -18.82 8.54 16.48
N SER A 88 -18.66 8.47 17.80
CA SER A 88 -19.27 9.38 18.77
C SER A 88 -18.52 10.70 18.93
N THR A 89 -17.28 10.78 18.44
CA THR A 89 -16.38 11.93 18.66
C THR A 89 -15.70 12.43 17.39
N HIS A 90 -15.40 11.54 16.43
CA HIS A 90 -14.67 11.89 15.20
C HIS A 90 -15.39 11.33 13.96
N ARG A 91 -15.26 12.02 12.82
CA ARG A 91 -15.89 11.61 11.55
C ARG A 91 -15.14 10.46 10.88
N THR A 92 -13.81 10.44 10.98
CA THR A 92 -12.93 9.41 10.41
C THR A 92 -12.09 8.71 11.47
N PHE A 93 -11.60 7.52 11.14
CA PHE A 93 -10.68 6.76 11.98
C PHE A 93 -9.31 7.45 12.07
N GLU A 94 -8.89 8.09 10.98
CA GLU A 94 -7.64 8.85 10.88
C GLU A 94 -7.60 10.08 11.80
N GLU A 95 -8.70 10.83 11.91
CA GLU A 95 -8.80 11.95 12.86
C GLU A 95 -8.70 11.45 14.30
N TYR A 96 -9.46 10.41 14.66
CA TYR A 96 -9.40 9.77 15.97
C TYR A 96 -7.99 9.28 16.34
N CYS A 97 -7.30 8.61 15.40
CA CYS A 97 -5.93 8.14 15.64
C CYS A 97 -4.92 9.28 15.79
N ARG A 98 -5.13 10.40 15.08
CA ARG A 98 -4.29 11.60 15.19
C ARG A 98 -4.49 12.29 16.54
N GLU A 99 -5.72 12.53 16.94
CA GLU A 99 -6.03 13.31 18.15
C GLU A 99 -5.89 12.49 19.43
N ARG A 100 -6.25 11.19 19.42
CA ARG A 100 -6.18 10.33 20.63
C ARG A 100 -4.83 9.66 20.84
N PHE A 101 -4.09 9.33 19.77
CA PHE A 101 -2.85 8.54 19.85
C PHE A 101 -1.63 9.20 19.18
N ASN A 102 -1.77 10.41 18.61
CA ASN A 102 -0.73 11.10 17.84
C ASN A 102 -0.15 10.24 16.69
N TYR A 103 -0.98 9.38 16.09
CA TYR A 103 -0.59 8.57 14.93
C TYR A 103 -1.00 9.25 13.62
N SER A 104 -0.11 9.24 12.63
CA SER A 104 -0.52 9.49 11.25
C SER A 104 -1.39 8.35 10.73
N ARG A 105 -2.15 8.60 9.66
CA ARG A 105 -2.93 7.58 8.92
C ARG A 105 -2.08 6.34 8.66
N ASP A 106 -0.95 6.52 7.99
CA ASP A 106 0.01 5.48 7.66
C ASP A 106 0.48 4.71 8.89
N ALA A 107 0.79 5.40 10.00
CA ALA A 107 1.25 4.74 11.23
C ALA A 107 0.15 3.90 11.90
N ALA A 108 -1.11 4.34 11.86
CA ALA A 108 -2.25 3.58 12.39
C ALA A 108 -2.55 2.34 11.53
N TYR A 109 -2.67 2.51 10.21
CA TYR A 109 -2.92 1.41 9.28
C TYR A 109 -1.76 0.40 9.27
N LEU A 110 -0.51 0.85 9.33
CA LEU A 110 0.66 -0.03 9.34
C LEU A 110 0.74 -0.92 10.60
N LYS A 111 0.28 -0.45 11.76
CA LYS A 111 0.16 -1.28 12.99
C LYS A 111 -0.89 -2.39 12.81
N ILE A 112 -2.01 -2.08 12.16
CA ILE A 112 -3.05 -3.08 11.83
C ILE A 112 -2.47 -4.09 10.82
N SER A 113 -1.90 -3.64 9.71
CA SER A 113 -1.34 -4.54 8.69
C SER A 113 -0.18 -5.39 9.21
N ALA A 114 0.67 -4.87 10.09
CA ALA A 114 1.73 -5.65 10.75
C ALA A 114 1.16 -6.76 11.64
N THR A 115 0.01 -6.53 12.29
CA THR A 115 -0.70 -7.57 13.08
C THR A 115 -1.21 -8.68 12.17
N VAL A 116 -1.90 -8.33 11.08
CA VAL A 116 -2.40 -9.31 10.09
C VAL A 116 -1.26 -10.13 9.47
N VAL A 117 -0.12 -9.51 9.16
CA VAL A 117 1.07 -10.23 8.70
C VAL A 117 1.62 -11.17 9.78
N TYR A 118 1.68 -10.75 11.06
CA TYR A 118 2.12 -11.64 12.14
C TYR A 118 1.21 -12.87 12.28
N GLU A 119 -0.11 -12.69 12.19
CA GLU A 119 -1.10 -13.77 12.23
C GLU A 119 -0.97 -14.70 11.00
N ASN A 120 -0.68 -14.16 9.81
CA ASN A 120 -0.31 -14.96 8.63
C ASN A 120 0.96 -15.78 8.87
N LEU A 121 2.03 -15.16 9.39
CA LEU A 121 3.29 -15.87 9.70
C LEU A 121 3.04 -17.01 10.70
N GLN A 122 2.28 -16.75 11.78
CA GLN A 122 1.94 -17.76 12.77
C GLN A 122 1.12 -18.94 12.19
N LYS A 123 0.35 -18.70 11.13
CA LYS A 123 -0.47 -19.71 10.45
C LYS A 123 0.27 -20.50 9.36
N PHE A 124 1.21 -19.87 8.65
CA PHE A 124 1.85 -20.43 7.45
C PHE A 124 3.33 -20.81 7.62
N LEU A 125 4.00 -20.41 8.72
CA LEU A 125 5.34 -20.93 9.03
C LEU A 125 5.27 -22.41 9.47
N PRO A 126 6.18 -23.28 8.98
CA PRO A 126 6.15 -24.70 9.32
C PRO A 126 6.61 -24.95 10.77
N THR A 127 5.75 -25.60 11.57
CA THR A 127 6.02 -25.99 12.97
C THR A 127 7.06 -27.11 13.13
N ILE A 128 7.58 -27.65 12.03
CA ILE A 128 8.35 -28.90 12.01
C ILE A 128 9.85 -28.64 12.26
N GLY A 129 10.33 -29.00 13.45
CA GLY A 129 11.75 -29.25 13.75
C GLY A 129 12.68 -28.03 13.87
N ARG A 130 12.42 -26.91 13.17
CA ARG A 130 13.14 -25.64 13.33
C ARG A 130 12.22 -24.62 14.00
N GLN A 131 12.60 -24.12 15.18
CA GLN A 131 11.91 -22.99 15.81
C GLN A 131 12.29 -21.69 15.08
N ILE A 132 11.56 -21.37 14.01
CA ILE A 132 11.73 -20.11 13.28
C ILE A 132 11.38 -18.95 14.24
N PRO A 133 12.30 -18.00 14.50
CA PRO A 133 12.03 -16.89 15.40
C PRO A 133 10.94 -15.97 14.83
N MET A 134 9.97 -15.61 15.67
CA MET A 134 8.88 -14.70 15.31
C MET A 134 9.34 -13.23 15.32
N PRO A 135 8.64 -12.33 14.61
CA PRO A 135 8.91 -10.90 14.66
C PRO A 135 8.64 -10.32 16.06
N THR A 136 9.55 -9.48 16.55
CA THR A 136 9.43 -8.79 17.85
C THR A 136 9.11 -7.30 17.70
N ASN A 137 9.00 -6.79 16.47
CA ASN A 137 8.71 -5.38 16.20
C ASN A 137 8.00 -5.15 14.86
N GLU A 138 7.00 -4.26 14.83
CA GLU A 138 6.33 -3.78 13.61
C GLU A 138 7.30 -3.44 12.47
N ARG A 139 8.45 -2.82 12.79
CA ARG A 139 9.45 -2.41 11.78
C ARG A 139 10.02 -3.55 10.94
N GLN A 140 9.95 -4.80 11.42
CA GLN A 140 10.36 -5.98 10.66
C GLN A 140 9.27 -6.39 9.67
N LEU A 141 8.01 -6.33 10.09
CA LEU A 141 6.84 -6.68 9.29
C LEU A 141 6.43 -5.60 8.29
N ARG A 142 6.86 -4.35 8.51
CA ARG A 142 6.63 -3.18 7.67
C ARG A 142 6.76 -3.41 6.17
N PHE A 143 7.78 -4.17 5.75
CA PHE A 143 8.03 -4.41 4.33
C PHE A 143 7.10 -5.49 3.76
N LEU A 144 6.85 -6.58 4.50
CA LEU A 144 5.83 -7.58 4.15
C LEU A 144 4.43 -6.95 4.06
N ALA A 145 4.07 -6.12 5.04
CA ALA A 145 2.79 -5.41 5.12
C ALA A 145 2.57 -4.38 4.00
N LYS A 146 3.65 -3.93 3.33
CA LYS A 146 3.61 -3.05 2.16
C LYS A 146 3.86 -3.77 0.83
N ALA A 147 4.21 -5.05 0.86
CA ALA A 147 4.57 -5.81 -0.33
C ALA A 147 3.34 -6.40 -1.07
N GLU A 148 2.19 -6.48 -0.39
CA GLU A 148 0.92 -7.02 -0.92
C GLU A 148 1.07 -8.46 -1.46
N LEU A 149 1.89 -9.26 -0.75
CA LEU A 149 2.16 -10.67 -1.07
C LEU A 149 1.12 -11.59 -0.43
N GLU A 150 0.85 -12.73 -1.08
CA GLU A 150 0.00 -13.80 -0.55
C GLU A 150 0.48 -14.31 0.83
N PRO A 151 -0.43 -14.71 1.76
CA PRO A 151 -0.07 -15.11 3.12
C PRO A 151 0.99 -16.23 3.23
N ALA A 152 0.95 -17.22 2.33
CA ALA A 152 1.97 -18.27 2.27
C ALA A 152 3.34 -17.71 1.81
N VAL A 153 3.33 -16.81 0.81
CA VAL A 153 4.54 -16.13 0.33
C VAL A 153 5.14 -15.25 1.42
N GLN A 154 4.32 -14.56 2.24
CA GLN A 154 4.81 -13.80 3.40
C GLN A 154 5.63 -14.68 4.36
N ALA A 155 5.18 -15.92 4.62
CA ALA A 155 5.90 -16.90 5.44
C ALA A 155 7.18 -17.41 4.76
N ASP A 156 7.17 -17.63 3.43
CA ASP A 156 8.37 -17.96 2.65
C ASP A 156 9.41 -16.84 2.66
N VAL A 157 8.99 -15.57 2.57
CA VAL A 157 9.88 -14.40 2.69
C VAL A 157 10.49 -14.34 4.09
N TRP A 158 9.68 -14.50 5.14
CA TRP A 158 10.18 -14.46 6.53
C TRP A 158 11.19 -15.59 6.80
N ARG A 159 10.90 -16.82 6.35
CA ARG A 159 11.84 -17.96 6.46
C ARG A 159 13.18 -17.66 5.78
N GLN A 160 13.17 -17.11 4.56
CA GLN A 160 14.38 -16.72 3.84
C GLN A 160 15.15 -15.58 4.54
N ALA A 161 14.44 -14.60 5.12
CA ALA A 161 15.07 -13.53 5.89
C ALA A 161 15.71 -14.04 7.20
N VAL A 162 15.07 -14.97 7.90
CA VAL A 162 15.61 -15.69 9.07
C VAL A 162 16.87 -16.49 8.69
N GLU A 163 16.85 -17.18 7.56
CA GLU A 163 18.00 -17.96 7.08
C GLU A 163 19.19 -17.07 6.73
N GLN A 164 18.96 -15.95 6.04
CA GLN A 164 19.98 -14.92 5.78
C GLN A 164 20.48 -14.23 7.07
N ALA A 165 19.67 -14.17 8.12
CA ALA A 165 20.06 -13.71 9.45
C ALA A 165 20.76 -14.79 10.31
N GLY A 166 21.08 -15.96 9.74
CA GLY A 166 21.77 -17.04 10.45
C GLY A 166 20.89 -17.75 11.49
N ASN A 167 19.60 -17.92 11.19
CA ASN A 167 18.54 -18.42 12.10
C ASN A 167 18.23 -17.50 13.29
N LYS A 168 18.67 -16.24 13.27
CA LYS A 168 18.31 -15.22 14.26
C LYS A 168 17.11 -14.39 13.79
N ILE A 169 16.53 -13.59 14.69
CA ILE A 169 15.47 -12.63 14.35
C ILE A 169 16.04 -11.65 13.30
N PRO A 170 15.45 -11.54 12.09
CA PRO A 170 16.00 -10.70 11.04
C PRO A 170 15.78 -9.20 11.33
N SER A 171 16.71 -8.38 10.82
CA SER A 171 16.49 -6.92 10.79
C SER A 171 15.51 -6.56 9.67
N GLY A 172 14.79 -5.44 9.82
CA GLY A 172 13.88 -4.95 8.77
C GLY A 172 14.59 -4.65 7.43
N ARG A 173 15.92 -4.46 7.42
CA ARG A 173 16.71 -4.37 6.18
C ARG A 173 16.75 -5.72 5.47
N ILE A 174 17.15 -6.79 6.16
CA ILE A 174 17.19 -8.16 5.59
C ILE A 174 15.80 -8.54 5.06
N VAL A 175 14.72 -8.26 5.80
CA VAL A 175 13.35 -8.51 5.32
C VAL A 175 13.03 -7.72 4.04
N LYS A 176 13.40 -6.44 3.96
CA LYS A 176 13.29 -5.65 2.73
C LYS A 176 14.09 -6.27 1.57
N ASP A 177 15.33 -6.64 1.81
CA ASP A 177 16.25 -7.13 0.76
C ASP A 177 15.85 -8.53 0.23
N VAL A 178 15.03 -9.28 0.98
CA VAL A 178 14.34 -10.50 0.50
C VAL A 178 13.02 -10.17 -0.21
N VAL A 179 12.21 -9.23 0.31
CA VAL A 179 10.98 -8.73 -0.35
C VAL A 179 11.29 -8.19 -1.74
N ASP A 180 12.29 -7.32 -1.86
CA ASP A 180 12.66 -6.66 -3.12
C ASP A 180 13.20 -7.69 -4.12
N ARG A 181 14.09 -8.60 -3.67
CA ARG A 181 14.59 -9.72 -4.50
C ARG A 181 13.48 -10.65 -4.98
N ILE A 182 12.46 -10.90 -4.16
CA ILE A 182 11.30 -11.72 -4.56
C ILE A 182 10.44 -10.96 -5.57
N ARG A 183 10.20 -9.65 -5.37
CA ARG A 183 9.51 -8.78 -6.35
C ARG A 183 10.27 -8.67 -7.67
N GLU A 184 11.59 -8.57 -7.65
CA GLU A 184 12.45 -8.60 -8.84
C GLU A 184 12.43 -9.96 -9.51
N ARG A 185 12.46 -11.06 -8.76
CA ARG A 185 12.33 -12.42 -9.30
C ARG A 185 10.91 -12.70 -9.86
N THR A 186 9.89 -11.99 -9.39
CA THR A 186 8.53 -12.00 -9.99
C THR A 186 8.29 -10.87 -10.98
N LYS A 187 9.32 -10.08 -11.36
CA LYS A 187 9.34 -9.38 -12.66
C LYS A 187 9.58 -10.40 -13.77
N VAL A 188 8.56 -11.21 -14.04
CA VAL A 188 8.35 -11.71 -15.39
C VAL A 188 8.25 -10.45 -16.26
N PRO A 189 9.14 -10.24 -17.24
CA PRO A 189 9.05 -9.07 -18.12
C PRO A 189 7.66 -9.02 -18.74
N ASN A 190 7.10 -7.82 -18.89
CA ASN A 190 5.80 -7.67 -19.53
C ASN A 190 5.89 -8.33 -20.93
N PRO A 191 5.12 -9.40 -21.20
CA PRO A 191 5.29 -10.19 -22.41
C PRO A 191 4.79 -9.45 -23.66
N TYR A 192 4.07 -8.34 -23.46
CA TYR A 192 3.50 -7.55 -24.54
C TYR A 192 4.51 -6.57 -25.15
N HIS A 193 4.36 -6.31 -26.44
CA HIS A 193 5.16 -5.36 -27.21
C HIS A 193 4.28 -4.26 -27.84
N VAL A 194 4.86 -3.09 -28.08
CA VAL A 194 4.13 -1.96 -28.67
C VAL A 194 3.75 -2.30 -30.12
N GLY A 195 2.46 -2.14 -30.45
CA GLY A 195 1.89 -2.53 -31.74
C GLY A 195 1.12 -3.86 -31.73
N GLU A 196 1.28 -4.70 -30.70
CA GLU A 196 0.57 -5.97 -30.62
C GLU A 196 -0.94 -5.81 -30.48
N ILE A 197 -1.69 -6.74 -31.08
CA ILE A 197 -3.15 -6.77 -31.02
C ILE A 197 -3.57 -7.63 -29.84
N CYS A 198 -4.39 -7.05 -28.95
CA CYS A 198 -4.88 -7.71 -27.75
C CYS A 198 -6.41 -7.64 -27.65
N ILE A 199 -6.98 -8.53 -26.84
CA ILE A 199 -8.39 -8.54 -26.45
C ILE A 199 -8.52 -8.27 -24.95
N LEU A 200 -9.44 -7.39 -24.55
CA LEU A 200 -9.77 -7.11 -23.15
C LEU A 200 -10.58 -8.26 -22.51
N LEU A 201 -10.07 -8.72 -21.38
CA LEU A 201 -10.68 -9.67 -20.44
C LEU A 201 -10.89 -8.98 -19.09
N PRO A 202 -12.04 -8.29 -18.88
CA PRO A 202 -12.29 -7.52 -17.66
C PRO A 202 -12.12 -8.30 -16.36
N LYS A 203 -12.47 -9.59 -16.34
CA LYS A 203 -12.53 -10.41 -15.12
C LYS A 203 -13.31 -9.64 -14.04
N ASP A 204 -12.68 -9.39 -12.89
CA ASP A 204 -13.27 -8.71 -11.73
C ASP A 204 -13.06 -7.19 -11.72
N ASN A 205 -12.47 -6.61 -12.78
CA ASN A 205 -12.14 -5.18 -12.83
C ASN A 205 -13.38 -4.31 -13.15
N PRO A 206 -13.79 -3.40 -12.25
CA PRO A 206 -14.98 -2.58 -12.44
C PRO A 206 -14.82 -1.54 -13.56
N ASP A 207 -13.60 -1.04 -13.81
CA ASP A 207 -13.31 0.02 -14.78
C ASP A 207 -13.39 -0.49 -16.24
N LEU A 208 -13.36 -1.82 -16.41
CA LEU A 208 -13.49 -2.51 -17.70
C LEU A 208 -14.91 -3.07 -17.93
N ARG A 209 -15.87 -2.77 -17.04
CA ARG A 209 -17.26 -3.20 -17.17
C ARG A 209 -17.86 -2.75 -18.51
N GLY A 210 -18.35 -3.72 -19.30
CA GLY A 210 -18.93 -3.49 -20.63
C GLY A 210 -17.94 -3.59 -21.80
N LYS A 211 -16.62 -3.42 -21.57
CA LYS A 211 -15.57 -3.56 -22.60
C LYS A 211 -15.12 -5.01 -22.85
N ALA A 212 -15.91 -6.00 -22.42
CA ALA A 212 -15.57 -7.41 -22.59
C ALA A 212 -15.50 -7.80 -24.07
N GLY A 213 -14.37 -8.38 -24.49
CA GLY A 213 -14.15 -8.78 -25.88
C GLY A 213 -13.86 -7.61 -26.84
N TYR A 214 -13.62 -6.40 -26.33
CA TYR A 214 -13.06 -5.32 -27.16
C TYR A 214 -11.63 -5.69 -27.55
N TRP A 215 -11.26 -5.48 -28.82
CA TRP A 215 -9.88 -5.58 -29.28
C TRP A 215 -9.26 -4.19 -29.46
N GLY A 216 -7.93 -4.14 -29.45
CA GLY A 216 -7.15 -2.92 -29.53
C GLY A 216 -5.66 -3.19 -29.62
N VAL A 217 -4.90 -2.10 -29.73
CA VAL A 217 -3.43 -2.11 -29.90
C VAL A 217 -2.76 -1.84 -28.56
N VAL A 218 -1.64 -2.49 -28.25
CA VAL A 218 -0.76 -2.07 -27.14
C VAL A 218 0.00 -0.83 -27.57
N SER A 219 -0.35 0.35 -27.05
CA SER A 219 0.29 1.63 -27.40
C SER A 219 1.45 2.00 -26.48
N HIS A 220 1.49 1.46 -25.26
CA HIS A 220 2.62 1.60 -24.34
C HIS A 220 2.73 0.39 -23.40
N VAL A 221 3.96 0.02 -23.05
CA VAL A 221 4.31 -1.14 -22.21
C VAL A 221 5.03 -0.64 -20.96
N GLY A 222 4.40 -0.81 -19.79
CA GLY A 222 4.99 -0.58 -18.47
C GLY A 222 5.27 -1.91 -17.73
N GLU A 223 5.82 -1.85 -16.52
CA GLU A 223 6.31 -3.07 -15.81
C GLU A 223 5.23 -4.14 -15.57
N TYR A 224 4.01 -3.72 -15.19
CA TYR A 224 2.89 -4.62 -14.85
C TYR A 224 1.56 -4.22 -15.53
N ILE A 225 1.62 -3.20 -16.39
CA ILE A 225 0.47 -2.55 -17.02
C ILE A 225 0.81 -2.20 -18.47
N CYS A 226 -0.19 -2.23 -19.34
CA CYS A 226 -0.12 -1.71 -20.71
C CYS A 226 -1.12 -0.58 -20.88
N THR A 227 -0.81 0.39 -21.73
CA THR A 227 -1.84 1.26 -22.31
C THR A 227 -2.44 0.55 -23.51
N PHE A 228 -3.74 0.27 -23.42
CA PHE A 228 -4.53 -0.40 -24.44
C PHE A 228 -5.32 0.64 -25.24
N GLN A 229 -5.02 0.73 -26.52
CA GLN A 229 -5.62 1.63 -27.49
C GLN A 229 -6.81 0.94 -28.17
N ALA A 230 -8.02 1.29 -27.76
CA ALA A 230 -9.27 0.86 -28.37
C ALA A 230 -9.85 1.94 -29.31
N TRP A 231 -10.91 1.59 -30.03
CA TRP A 231 -11.67 2.56 -30.83
C TRP A 231 -12.37 3.63 -29.97
N ASP A 232 -12.78 3.28 -28.75
CA ASP A 232 -13.52 4.14 -27.81
C ASP A 232 -12.61 4.90 -26.82
N GLY A 233 -11.29 4.87 -27.03
CA GLY A 233 -10.29 5.58 -26.23
C GLY A 233 -9.13 4.71 -25.77
N ASP A 234 -8.24 5.30 -24.98
CA ASP A 234 -7.13 4.61 -24.33
C ASP A 234 -7.50 4.24 -22.90
N CYS A 235 -7.14 3.04 -22.45
CA CYS A 235 -7.22 2.66 -21.03
C CYS A 235 -5.93 1.99 -20.56
N THR A 236 -5.53 2.26 -19.32
CA THR A 236 -4.40 1.59 -18.67
C THR A 236 -4.91 0.33 -17.98
N VAL A 237 -4.38 -0.83 -18.35
CA VAL A 237 -4.85 -2.14 -17.88
C VAL A 237 -3.68 -3.00 -17.46
N LYS A 238 -3.89 -3.85 -16.45
CA LYS A 238 -2.90 -4.85 -16.06
C LYS A 238 -2.75 -5.92 -17.15
N ILE A 239 -1.55 -6.51 -17.23
CA ILE A 239 -1.21 -7.65 -18.10
C ILE A 239 -2.25 -8.78 -17.99
N GLU A 240 -2.76 -9.06 -16.78
CA GLU A 240 -3.76 -10.11 -16.51
C GLU A 240 -5.15 -9.88 -17.13
N HIS A 241 -5.45 -8.67 -17.60
CA HIS A 241 -6.71 -8.32 -18.29
C HIS A 241 -6.57 -8.27 -19.81
N LEU A 242 -5.39 -8.59 -20.35
CA LEU A 242 -5.15 -8.70 -21.77
C LEU A 242 -4.99 -10.17 -22.17
N LYS A 243 -5.39 -10.47 -23.40
CA LYS A 243 -4.99 -11.69 -24.12
C LYS A 243 -4.41 -11.27 -25.47
N LEU A 244 -3.18 -11.70 -25.76
CA LEU A 244 -2.57 -11.57 -27.09
C LEU A 244 -3.46 -12.26 -28.15
N LEU A 245 -3.61 -11.61 -29.29
CA LEU A 245 -4.15 -12.22 -30.50
C LEU A 245 -2.95 -12.61 -31.37
N GLU A 246 -2.62 -13.90 -31.39
CA GLU A 246 -1.52 -14.46 -32.19
C GLU A 246 -1.84 -14.28 -33.68
N LEU A 247 -1.25 -13.24 -34.28
CA LEU A 247 -1.45 -12.78 -35.65
C LEU A 247 -0.11 -12.67 -36.37
N LEU A 248 -0.14 -12.68 -37.71
CA LEU A 248 1.02 -12.33 -38.54
C LEU A 248 1.24 -10.81 -38.53
N ASP A 249 2.45 -10.36 -38.89
CA ASP A 249 2.78 -8.92 -38.92
C ASP A 249 1.85 -8.11 -39.85
N GLU A 250 1.45 -8.68 -40.99
CA GLU A 250 0.50 -8.08 -41.93
C GLU A 250 -0.92 -7.93 -41.31
N ASP A 251 -1.38 -8.97 -40.59
CA ASP A 251 -2.64 -8.98 -39.87
C ASP A 251 -2.64 -7.96 -38.70
N CYS A 252 -1.51 -7.87 -37.98
CA CYS A 252 -1.29 -6.85 -36.95
C CYS A 252 -1.34 -5.43 -37.54
N GLN A 253 -0.64 -5.17 -38.64
CA GLN A 253 -0.67 -3.87 -39.33
C GLN A 253 -2.09 -3.51 -39.81
N PHE A 254 -2.83 -4.47 -40.38
CA PHE A 254 -4.23 -4.27 -40.78
C PHE A 254 -5.10 -3.87 -39.58
N MET A 255 -4.97 -4.57 -38.45
CA MET A 255 -5.72 -4.30 -37.22
C MET A 255 -5.33 -2.94 -36.59
N GLN A 256 -4.05 -2.57 -36.60
CA GLN A 256 -3.61 -1.23 -36.18
C GLN A 256 -4.25 -0.13 -37.03
N GLN A 257 -4.18 -0.26 -38.37
CA GLN A 257 -4.81 0.68 -39.31
C GLN A 257 -6.32 0.77 -39.11
N LEU A 258 -7.00 -0.36 -38.92
CA LEU A 258 -8.43 -0.41 -38.62
C LEU A 258 -8.75 0.29 -37.28
N CYS A 259 -7.94 0.09 -36.23
CA CYS A 259 -8.12 0.77 -34.95
C CYS A 259 -8.07 2.30 -35.09
N VAL A 260 -7.10 2.82 -35.86
CA VAL A 260 -6.98 4.26 -36.13
C VAL A 260 -8.21 4.79 -36.88
N ARG A 261 -8.71 4.10 -37.91
CA ARG A 261 -9.91 4.48 -38.66
C ARG A 261 -11.17 4.53 -37.78
N LEU A 262 -11.37 3.50 -36.96
CA LEU A 262 -12.50 3.46 -36.01
C LEU A 262 -12.39 4.58 -34.96
N ARG A 263 -11.19 4.88 -34.47
CA ARG A 263 -10.95 5.99 -33.53
C ARG A 263 -11.20 7.37 -34.16
N GLN A 264 -10.78 7.59 -35.41
CA GLN A 264 -11.07 8.84 -36.15
C GLN A 264 -12.58 9.06 -36.31
N LEU A 265 -13.33 8.02 -36.67
CA LEU A 265 -14.80 8.05 -36.72
C LEU A 265 -15.46 8.32 -35.35
N HIS A 266 -14.91 7.76 -34.28
CA HIS A 266 -15.42 7.98 -32.92
C HIS A 266 -15.22 9.44 -32.45
N GLN A 267 -14.15 10.11 -32.89
CA GLN A 267 -13.82 11.49 -32.55
C GLN A 267 -14.67 12.55 -33.28
N VAL A 268 -15.52 12.17 -34.24
CA VAL A 268 -16.42 13.10 -34.94
C VAL A 268 -17.52 13.58 -33.98
N ALA A 269 -17.55 14.90 -33.69
CA ALA A 269 -18.42 15.48 -32.67
C ALA A 269 -19.92 15.47 -33.01
N SER A 270 -20.29 15.36 -34.30
CA SER A 270 -21.67 15.24 -34.75
C SER A 270 -21.77 14.08 -35.74
N ARG A 271 -22.22 12.93 -35.22
CA ARG A 271 -22.30 11.65 -35.95
C ARG A 271 -23.58 10.90 -35.57
N ASP A 272 -24.10 10.12 -36.50
CA ASP A 272 -25.34 9.36 -36.33
C ASP A 272 -25.15 8.15 -35.40
N SER A 273 -26.20 7.73 -34.68
CA SER A 273 -26.13 6.58 -33.77
C SER A 273 -25.85 5.26 -34.49
N SER A 274 -26.14 5.16 -35.79
CA SER A 274 -25.74 4.05 -36.65
C SER A 274 -24.20 3.88 -36.72
N VAL A 275 -23.45 4.98 -36.55
CA VAL A 275 -21.98 4.95 -36.48
C VAL A 275 -21.51 4.29 -35.19
N ASP A 276 -22.16 4.56 -34.05
CA ASP A 276 -21.83 3.89 -32.78
C ASP A 276 -22.11 2.39 -32.84
N TRP A 277 -23.17 1.94 -33.52
CA TRP A 277 -23.42 0.51 -33.75
C TRP A 277 -22.36 -0.13 -34.66
N LEU A 278 -21.93 0.55 -35.72
CA LEU A 278 -20.84 0.08 -36.60
C LEU A 278 -19.52 -0.03 -35.84
N LEU A 279 -19.17 0.99 -35.06
CA LEU A 279 -17.96 1.02 -34.23
C LEU A 279 -17.97 -0.06 -33.15
N GLN A 280 -19.08 -0.22 -32.42
CA GLN A 280 -19.23 -1.24 -31.38
C GLN A 280 -19.22 -2.68 -31.96
N GLY A 281 -19.77 -2.88 -33.16
CA GLY A 281 -19.70 -4.15 -33.87
C GLY A 281 -18.28 -4.49 -34.31
N LEU A 282 -17.61 -3.58 -35.02
CA LEU A 282 -16.25 -3.79 -35.51
C LEU A 282 -15.23 -3.88 -34.37
N GLY A 283 -15.39 -3.07 -33.31
CA GLY A 283 -14.54 -3.08 -32.11
C GLY A 283 -14.64 -4.34 -31.24
N LYS A 284 -15.67 -5.17 -31.45
CA LYS A 284 -15.77 -6.54 -30.89
C LYS A 284 -15.34 -7.63 -31.88
N GLN A 285 -15.22 -7.32 -33.16
CA GLN A 285 -14.77 -8.27 -34.19
C GLN A 285 -13.24 -8.33 -34.22
N ALA A 286 -12.66 -9.12 -33.31
CA ALA A 286 -11.23 -9.41 -33.26
C ALA A 286 -10.80 -10.32 -34.43
N LYS A 287 -10.78 -9.78 -35.66
CA LYS A 287 -10.41 -10.48 -36.90
C LYS A 287 -9.63 -9.54 -37.83
N PRO A 288 -8.49 -9.96 -38.41
CA PRO A 288 -7.66 -9.12 -39.28
C PRO A 288 -8.23 -8.95 -40.70
N TYR A 289 -9.56 -8.99 -40.85
CA TYR A 289 -10.22 -8.77 -42.13
C TYR A 289 -11.64 -8.22 -41.93
N LEU A 290 -12.07 -7.40 -42.88
CA LEU A 290 -13.46 -6.95 -43.02
C LEU A 290 -14.12 -7.72 -44.17
N SER A 291 -15.40 -8.06 -44.03
CA SER A 291 -16.17 -8.57 -45.17
C SER A 291 -16.38 -7.48 -46.23
N SER A 292 -16.64 -7.88 -47.48
CA SER A 292 -16.90 -6.94 -48.59
C SER A 292 -18.09 -6.00 -48.33
N LEU A 293 -19.00 -6.35 -47.41
CA LEU A 293 -20.07 -5.46 -46.93
C LEU A 293 -19.57 -4.52 -45.84
N GLN A 294 -18.83 -5.02 -44.84
CA GLN A 294 -18.27 -4.21 -43.75
C GLN A 294 -17.32 -3.14 -44.28
N ALA A 295 -16.44 -3.48 -45.24
CA ALA A 295 -15.55 -2.54 -45.89
C ALA A 295 -16.30 -1.45 -46.67
N LYS A 296 -17.39 -1.81 -47.37
CA LYS A 296 -18.25 -0.84 -48.08
C LYS A 296 -19.01 0.08 -47.14
N LEU A 297 -19.55 -0.45 -46.03
CA LEU A 297 -20.23 0.35 -45.01
C LEU A 297 -19.25 1.35 -44.38
N LEU A 298 -18.11 0.88 -43.88
CA LEU A 298 -17.07 1.71 -43.28
C LEU A 298 -16.61 2.83 -44.25
N ALA A 299 -16.25 2.48 -45.49
CA ALA A 299 -15.81 3.45 -46.50
C ALA A 299 -16.92 4.41 -46.99
N THR A 300 -18.19 4.10 -46.76
CA THR A 300 -19.31 5.02 -47.06
C THR A 300 -19.50 6.01 -45.92
N VAL A 301 -19.43 5.54 -44.66
CA VAL A 301 -19.48 6.39 -43.46
C VAL A 301 -18.26 7.33 -43.40
N GLU A 302 -17.05 6.83 -43.68
CA GLU A 302 -15.83 7.65 -43.75
C GLU A 302 -15.94 8.77 -44.81
N ARG A 303 -16.57 8.49 -45.96
CA ARG A 303 -16.80 9.47 -47.02
C ARG A 303 -17.78 10.56 -46.57
N GLU A 304 -18.87 10.18 -45.92
CA GLU A 304 -19.89 11.12 -45.42
C GLU A 304 -19.30 12.11 -44.42
N TYR A 305 -18.48 11.62 -43.48
CA TYR A 305 -17.75 12.45 -42.51
C TYR A 305 -16.42 13.02 -43.04
N LYS A 306 -16.12 12.87 -44.34
CA LYS A 306 -14.95 13.43 -45.05
C LYS A 306 -13.59 13.04 -44.43
N ILE A 307 -13.48 11.82 -43.90
CA ILE A 307 -12.24 11.28 -43.35
C ILE A 307 -11.36 10.76 -44.49
N GLU A 308 -10.28 11.49 -44.82
CA GLU A 308 -9.28 11.05 -45.79
C GLU A 308 -8.40 9.92 -45.22
N TRP A 309 -8.79 8.66 -45.43
CA TRP A 309 -7.88 7.55 -45.20
C TRP A 309 -6.85 7.44 -46.34
N ARG A 310 -5.61 7.87 -46.06
CA ARG A 310 -4.45 7.57 -46.90
C ARG A 310 -3.77 6.34 -46.34
N GLN A 311 -3.73 5.25 -47.10
CA GLN A 311 -2.83 4.14 -46.77
C GLN A 311 -1.38 4.66 -46.82
N GLN A 312 -0.71 4.66 -45.66
CA GLN A 312 0.73 4.75 -45.63
C GLN A 312 1.29 3.44 -46.22
N LYS A 313 2.17 3.59 -47.21
CA LYS A 313 3.02 2.51 -47.73
C LYS A 313 4.27 2.38 -46.87
#